data_AF-A0A8B9H931-F1
#
_entry.id   AF-A0A8B9H931-F1
#
_cell.length_a   1.000
_cell.length_b   1.000
_cell.length_c   1.000
_cell.angle_alpha   90.00
_cell.angle_beta   90.00
_cell.angle_gamma   90.00
#
_symmetry.space_group_name_H-M   'P 1'
#
loop_
_entity.id
_entity.type
_entity.pdbx_description
1 polymer ?
#
loop_
_entity_poly.entity_id
_entity_poly.type
_entity_poly.pdbx_seq_one_letter_code
_entity_poly.pdbx_strand_id
1 'polypeptide(L)'
;MLLLCFSFCLDVLVFSLSERNCIEIVTKLVQEKKLDVVHTLDGKEYITPAQIVREIHDELYTHGGRINIVELQKLINVDLVHVESRAIEVSKQDRGTHLILGQLIDEKYLDQLAEEVNDKLQEVGQVNTAELCKTYDLPGDFLTQELCGRVGRIIDGQVDEFNRGVIFTQAFICRQTARIRGVFSALTRPTPVSALISVFGFHENLLYSVLEELVNSGRLKGTVVGGRQDKAVYIPEIYSRTQNAWVDSFLKQNGYLEFEALTRLGIPDPVSYIKKRLKSSKLLFLRSACVGPEIIAQLEASVEEAISSQTWVDLQLSLVYVRFTVIHIQLWKKETTSVSESVSLISLSVFVCFRQALLLHKQALLEQLNVAEDPALILHLTSVLLFQNLMHCMLHAPGRCVPNIIGTLQPKLSEDQYKLLVQYQGLVVKRLVQSHSQEKKADGAEQGGEDSSAELESVLKELNSLSGTIKELVLNPRKPSTTED
;
A
#
# COMPACT_ATOMS: atom_id res chain seq x y z
N MET A 1 52.27 -36.03 56.39
CA MET A 1 53.38 -36.71 57.09
C MET A 1 53.66 -36.05 58.45
N LEU A 2 52.64 -35.93 59.30
CA LEU A 2 52.73 -35.44 60.69
C LEU A 2 51.70 -36.13 61.62
N LEU A 3 50.86 -37.01 61.07
CA LEU A 3 49.90 -37.85 61.80
C LEU A 3 50.44 -39.25 62.16
N LEU A 4 51.63 -39.62 61.66
CA LEU A 4 52.27 -40.90 61.97
C LEU A 4 53.16 -40.88 63.23
N CYS A 5 53.42 -39.70 63.82
CA CYS A 5 54.22 -39.60 65.05
C CYS A 5 53.40 -39.60 66.35
N PHE A 6 52.07 -39.57 66.30
CA PHE A 6 51.24 -39.65 67.51
C PHE A 6 50.93 -41.09 67.94
N SER A 7 51.22 -42.08 67.10
CA SER A 7 50.85 -43.48 67.34
C SER A 7 51.88 -44.30 68.14
N PHE A 8 52.99 -43.70 68.60
CA PHE A 8 54.08 -44.47 69.24
C PHE A 8 54.41 -44.07 70.69
N CYS A 9 53.60 -43.21 71.34
CA CYS A 9 53.85 -42.79 72.72
C CYS A 9 52.57 -42.68 73.58
N LEU A 10 51.60 -43.56 73.36
CA LEU A 10 50.35 -43.60 74.14
C LEU A 10 49.98 -45.04 74.55
N ASP A 11 50.97 -45.81 74.98
CA ASP A 11 50.77 -47.10 75.69
C ASP A 11 50.68 -46.93 77.22
N VAL A 12 50.45 -45.71 77.72
CA VAL A 12 50.32 -45.46 79.17
C VAL A 12 49.12 -44.56 79.44
N LEU A 13 48.11 -45.14 80.12
CA LEU A 13 46.86 -44.55 80.64
C LEU A 13 45.71 -44.35 79.64
N VAL A 14 44.91 -45.40 79.47
CA VAL A 14 43.55 -45.32 78.92
C VAL A 14 42.64 -44.62 79.95
N PHE A 15 42.63 -43.30 79.95
CA PHE A 15 41.48 -42.54 80.43
C PHE A 15 40.55 -42.33 79.24
N SER A 16 39.53 -43.17 79.12
CA SER A 16 38.41 -42.91 78.22
C SER A 16 37.74 -41.61 78.63
N LEU A 17 37.89 -40.57 77.83
CA LEU A 17 37.17 -39.30 78.03
C LEU A 17 35.67 -39.58 77.98
N SER A 18 34.92 -39.05 78.96
CA SER A 18 33.46 -39.08 78.91
C SER A 18 32.96 -38.18 77.79
N GLU A 19 31.80 -38.51 77.21
CA GLU A 19 31.15 -37.73 76.15
C GLU A 19 31.03 -36.24 76.52
N ARG A 20 30.68 -35.97 77.78
CA ARG A 20 30.61 -34.61 78.34
C ARG A 20 31.96 -33.88 78.32
N ASN A 21 33.05 -34.56 78.66
CA ASN A 21 34.39 -33.98 78.62
C ASN A 21 34.83 -33.70 77.17
N CYS A 22 34.49 -34.60 76.23
CA CYS A 22 34.75 -34.38 74.80
C CYS A 22 34.02 -33.15 74.26
N ILE A 23 32.74 -32.99 74.60
CA ILE A 23 31.93 -31.80 74.20
C ILE A 23 32.53 -30.51 74.77
N GLU A 24 32.93 -30.50 76.05
CA GLU A 24 33.55 -29.32 76.68
C GLU A 24 34.89 -28.95 76.03
N ILE A 25 35.72 -29.95 75.68
CA ILE A 25 37.00 -29.72 74.98
C ILE A 25 36.75 -29.14 73.60
N VAL A 26 35.84 -29.72 72.81
CA VAL A 26 35.49 -29.23 71.46
C VAL A 26 34.94 -27.81 71.55
N THR A 27 34.04 -27.54 72.50
CA THR A 27 33.47 -26.20 72.72
C THR A 27 34.54 -25.16 73.03
N LYS A 28 35.53 -25.49 73.88
CA LYS A 28 36.67 -24.60 74.15
C LYS A 28 37.55 -24.39 72.92
N LEU A 29 37.81 -25.43 72.13
CA LEU A 29 38.60 -25.31 70.91
C LEU A 29 37.91 -24.43 69.84
N VAL A 30 36.59 -24.49 69.75
CA VAL A 30 35.78 -23.61 68.90
C VAL A 30 35.82 -22.16 69.40
N GLN A 31 35.68 -21.93 70.71
CA GLN A 31 35.78 -20.59 71.31
C GLN A 31 37.15 -19.94 71.09
N GLU A 32 38.22 -20.73 71.14
CA GLU A 32 39.59 -20.28 70.87
C GLU A 32 39.90 -20.16 69.36
N LYS A 33 38.92 -20.40 68.47
CA LYS A 33 39.07 -20.42 66.99
C LYS A 33 40.16 -21.37 66.49
N LYS A 34 40.47 -22.42 67.26
CA LYS A 34 41.44 -23.45 66.88
C LYS A 34 40.81 -24.60 66.10
N LEU A 35 39.48 -24.72 66.16
CA LEU A 35 38.69 -25.74 65.48
C LEU A 35 37.42 -25.12 64.89
N ASP A 36 37.19 -25.31 63.60
CA ASP A 36 35.97 -24.91 62.89
C ASP A 36 35.15 -26.18 62.57
N VAL A 37 34.07 -26.39 63.32
CA VAL A 37 33.19 -27.56 63.20
C VAL A 37 31.74 -27.14 63.38
N VAL A 38 30.87 -27.79 62.62
CA VAL A 38 29.42 -27.61 62.63
C VAL A 38 28.79 -28.83 63.27
N HIS A 39 27.66 -28.70 63.95
CA HIS A 39 26.93 -29.85 64.47
C HIS A 39 25.84 -30.28 63.50
N THR A 40 25.56 -31.58 63.45
CA THR A 40 24.36 -32.12 62.77
C THR A 40 23.08 -31.63 63.44
N LEU A 41 21.95 -31.63 62.73
CA LEU A 41 20.64 -31.26 63.29
C LEU A 41 20.24 -32.13 64.49
N ASP A 42 20.71 -33.38 64.54
CA ASP A 42 20.49 -34.29 65.67
C ASP A 42 21.41 -34.03 66.88
N GLY A 43 22.39 -33.12 66.74
CA GLY A 43 23.36 -32.76 67.79
C GLY A 43 24.37 -33.85 68.15
N LYS A 44 24.42 -34.95 67.39
CA LYS A 44 25.24 -36.13 67.71
C LYS A 44 26.66 -36.07 67.15
N GLU A 45 26.84 -35.41 66.01
CA GLU A 45 28.11 -35.43 65.29
C GLU A 45 28.60 -34.01 64.99
N TYR A 46 29.94 -33.87 65.00
CA TYR A 46 30.63 -32.65 64.57
C TYR A 46 31.24 -32.87 63.20
N ILE A 47 30.84 -32.06 62.24
CA ILE A 47 31.25 -32.13 60.84
C ILE A 47 32.19 -30.96 60.54
N THR A 48 33.31 -31.25 59.89
CA THR A 48 34.23 -30.20 59.43
C THR A 48 33.75 -29.59 58.11
N PRO A 49 34.02 -28.31 57.84
CA PRO A 49 33.67 -27.70 56.55
C PRO A 49 34.19 -28.46 55.32
N ALA A 50 35.40 -29.03 55.40
CA ALA A 50 35.99 -29.81 54.32
C ALA A 50 35.30 -31.18 54.11
N GLN A 51 34.61 -31.69 55.13
CA GLN A 51 33.77 -32.88 55.01
C GLN A 51 32.45 -32.50 54.30
N ILE A 52 31.83 -31.38 54.67
CA ILE A 52 30.61 -30.88 54.00
C ILE A 52 30.86 -30.71 52.50
N VAL A 53 31.99 -30.11 52.10
CA VAL A 53 32.34 -29.96 50.67
C VAL A 53 32.46 -31.30 49.96
N ARG A 54 33.07 -32.31 50.61
CA ARG A 54 33.18 -33.67 50.03
C ARG A 54 31.81 -34.33 49.87
N GLU A 55 30.97 -34.23 50.90
CA GLU A 55 29.60 -34.77 50.84
C GLU A 55 28.75 -34.06 49.78
N ILE A 56 28.91 -32.74 49.61
CA ILE A 56 28.25 -32.00 48.52
C ILE A 56 28.63 -32.60 47.16
N HIS A 57 29.91 -32.90 46.91
CA HIS A 57 30.36 -33.52 45.66
C HIS A 57 29.86 -34.96 45.51
N ASP A 58 29.91 -35.75 46.58
CA ASP A 58 29.49 -37.16 46.56
C ASP A 58 27.97 -37.28 46.32
N GLU A 59 27.16 -36.45 46.97
CA GLU A 59 25.71 -36.40 46.78
C GLU A 59 25.34 -35.86 45.40
N LEU A 60 26.03 -34.82 44.93
CA LEU A 60 25.84 -34.30 43.57
C LEU A 60 26.12 -35.39 42.52
N TYR A 61 27.19 -36.17 42.69
CA TYR A 61 27.51 -37.27 41.79
C TYR A 61 26.49 -38.41 41.87
N THR A 62 26.08 -38.79 43.09
CA THR A 62 25.12 -39.88 43.32
C THR A 62 23.73 -39.56 42.77
N HIS A 63 23.33 -38.29 42.81
CA HIS A 63 22.06 -37.79 42.26
C HIS A 63 22.13 -37.41 40.76
N GLY A 64 23.16 -37.86 40.04
CA GLY A 64 23.24 -37.67 38.59
C GLY A 64 23.56 -36.24 38.16
N GLY A 65 24.20 -35.46 39.02
CA GLY A 65 24.70 -34.13 38.70
C GLY A 65 23.69 -32.99 38.87
N ARG A 66 22.50 -33.23 39.43
CA ARG A 66 21.55 -32.15 39.78
C ARG A 66 20.89 -32.42 41.13
N ILE A 67 20.99 -31.47 42.06
CA ILE A 67 20.36 -31.60 43.39
C ILE A 67 19.89 -30.25 43.95
N ASN A 68 18.74 -30.25 44.64
CA ASN A 68 18.25 -29.07 45.35
C ASN A 68 18.98 -28.92 46.70
N ILE A 69 19.37 -27.70 47.09
CA ILE A 69 20.05 -27.44 48.37
C ILE A 69 19.20 -27.91 49.56
N VAL A 70 17.87 -27.82 49.49
CA VAL A 70 16.98 -28.29 50.58
C VAL A 70 16.98 -29.81 50.70
N GLU A 71 17.16 -30.53 49.60
CA GLU A 71 17.33 -31.99 49.61
C GLU A 71 18.72 -32.36 50.11
N LEU A 72 19.74 -31.64 49.65
CA LEU A 72 21.13 -31.78 50.09
C LEU A 72 21.27 -31.57 51.60
N GLN A 73 20.56 -30.59 52.17
CA GLN A 73 20.48 -30.36 53.62
C GLN A 73 20.00 -31.61 54.38
N LYS A 74 18.99 -32.31 53.86
CA LYS A 74 18.41 -33.50 54.51
C LYS A 74 19.35 -34.70 54.42
N LEU A 75 20.10 -34.82 53.33
CA LEU A 75 21.06 -35.90 53.12
C LEU A 75 22.31 -35.72 54.01
N ILE A 76 22.85 -34.49 54.03
CA ILE A 76 24.03 -34.14 54.83
C ILE A 76 23.69 -33.98 56.33
N ASN A 77 22.41 -33.75 56.67
CA ASN A 77 21.93 -33.55 58.04
C ASN A 77 22.57 -32.37 58.78
N VAL A 78 22.89 -31.29 58.06
CA VAL A 78 23.46 -30.04 58.59
C VAL A 78 22.51 -28.88 58.33
N ASP A 79 22.55 -27.84 59.15
CA ASP A 79 21.74 -26.63 58.94
C ASP A 79 21.95 -26.01 57.54
N LEU A 80 20.85 -25.55 56.95
CA LEU A 80 20.79 -24.99 55.59
C LEU A 80 21.81 -23.87 55.38
N VAL A 81 22.05 -23.02 56.37
CA VAL A 81 22.95 -21.86 56.25
C VAL A 81 24.38 -22.31 55.95
N HIS A 82 24.82 -23.40 56.56
CA HIS A 82 26.17 -23.93 56.35
C HIS A 82 26.28 -24.65 55.00
N VAL A 83 25.24 -25.39 54.60
CA VAL A 83 25.20 -26.08 53.31
C VAL A 83 25.17 -25.08 52.15
N GLU A 84 24.32 -24.05 52.22
CA GLU A 84 24.20 -23.02 51.19
C GLU A 84 25.50 -22.21 51.02
N SER A 85 26.10 -21.78 52.13
CA SER A 85 27.38 -21.06 52.12
C SER A 85 28.49 -21.87 51.43
N ARG A 86 28.58 -23.18 51.72
CA ARG A 86 29.57 -24.07 51.09
C ARG A 86 29.22 -24.41 49.66
N ALA A 87 27.95 -24.57 49.29
CA ALA A 87 27.54 -24.76 47.90
C ALA A 87 27.95 -23.57 47.01
N ILE A 88 27.83 -22.33 47.53
CA ILE A 88 28.30 -21.12 46.84
C ILE A 88 29.83 -21.11 46.69
N GLU A 89 30.57 -21.62 47.66
CA GLU A 89 32.03 -21.75 47.55
C GLU A 89 32.41 -22.80 46.50
N VAL A 90 31.74 -23.95 46.49
CA VAL A 90 31.95 -25.01 45.50
C VAL A 90 31.70 -24.49 44.09
N SER A 91 30.60 -23.77 43.85
CA SER A 91 30.30 -23.20 42.53
C SER A 91 31.26 -22.09 42.08
N LYS A 92 32.06 -21.54 43.00
CA LYS A 92 33.10 -20.53 42.68
C LYS A 92 34.47 -21.17 42.45
N GLN A 93 34.75 -22.26 43.16
CA GLN A 93 36.02 -22.99 43.06
C GLN A 93 36.04 -23.91 41.84
N ASP A 94 34.94 -24.61 41.61
CA ASP A 94 34.76 -25.49 40.47
C ASP A 94 33.99 -24.77 39.37
N ARG A 95 34.56 -24.74 38.16
CA ARG A 95 33.93 -24.11 36.99
C ARG A 95 32.82 -24.98 36.39
N GLY A 96 32.84 -26.29 36.66
CA GLY A 96 31.83 -27.22 36.15
C GLY A 96 30.54 -27.24 36.96
N THR A 97 30.55 -26.69 38.18
CA THR A 97 29.39 -26.71 39.08
C THR A 97 28.71 -25.34 39.13
N HIS A 98 27.42 -25.31 38.79
CA HIS A 98 26.60 -24.10 38.77
C HIS A 98 25.55 -24.12 39.88
N LEU A 99 25.34 -22.99 40.55
CA LEU A 99 24.30 -22.81 41.56
C LEU A 99 23.21 -21.84 41.06
N ILE A 100 21.99 -22.34 40.86
CA ILE A 100 20.89 -21.57 40.23
C ILE A 100 19.57 -21.90 40.91
N LEU A 101 18.87 -20.86 41.38
CA LEU A 101 17.57 -20.98 42.07
C LEU A 101 17.55 -22.02 43.20
N GLY A 102 18.67 -22.15 43.94
CA GLY A 102 18.80 -23.15 45.00
C GLY A 102 19.02 -24.59 44.49
N GLN A 103 19.43 -24.77 43.24
CA GLN A 103 19.83 -26.05 42.66
C GLN A 103 21.32 -26.02 42.31
N LEU A 104 22.02 -27.09 42.65
CA LEU A 104 23.41 -27.34 42.27
C LEU A 104 23.42 -28.26 41.06
N ILE A 105 24.12 -27.88 39.99
CA ILE A 105 24.11 -28.56 38.70
C ILE A 105 25.55 -28.74 38.21
N ASP A 106 25.93 -29.96 37.90
CA ASP A 106 27.24 -30.33 37.35
C ASP A 106 27.26 -30.26 35.82
N GLU A 107 28.45 -30.06 35.25
CA GLU A 107 28.68 -30.00 33.79
C GLU A 107 28.25 -31.30 33.12
N LYS A 108 28.43 -32.45 33.77
CA LYS A 108 28.02 -33.76 33.24
C LYS A 108 26.51 -33.87 33.06
N TYR A 109 25.72 -33.29 33.96
CA TYR A 109 24.27 -33.24 33.81
C TYR A 109 23.89 -32.37 32.62
N LEU A 110 24.56 -31.23 32.42
CA LEU A 110 24.31 -30.34 31.28
C LEU A 110 24.72 -30.99 29.95
N ASP A 111 25.76 -31.80 29.93
CA ASP A 111 26.18 -32.56 28.75
C ASP A 111 25.15 -33.64 28.38
N GLN A 112 24.65 -34.41 29.36
CA GLN A 112 23.57 -35.38 29.14
C GLN A 112 22.28 -34.69 28.69
N LEU A 113 21.93 -33.57 29.32
CA LEU A 113 20.81 -32.74 28.90
C LEU A 113 20.97 -32.26 27.45
N ALA A 114 22.18 -31.87 27.05
CA ALA A 114 22.47 -31.45 25.69
C ALA A 114 22.36 -32.61 24.68
N GLU A 115 22.73 -33.84 25.06
CA GLU A 115 22.52 -35.04 24.25
C GLU A 115 21.02 -35.31 24.04
N GLU A 116 20.22 -35.28 25.12
CA GLU A 116 18.76 -35.44 25.02
C GLU A 116 18.10 -34.34 24.17
N VAL A 117 18.54 -33.09 24.33
CA VAL A 117 18.09 -31.96 23.51
C VAL A 117 18.50 -32.16 22.05
N ASN A 118 19.68 -32.69 21.79
CA ASN A 118 20.13 -32.99 20.43
C ASN A 118 19.28 -34.08 19.78
N ASP A 119 18.96 -35.16 20.49
CA ASP A 119 18.10 -36.22 19.97
C ASP A 119 16.71 -35.68 19.62
N LYS A 120 16.11 -34.88 20.52
CA LYS A 120 14.83 -34.19 20.26
C LYS A 120 14.94 -33.22 19.07
N LEU A 121 16.07 -32.53 18.94
CA LEU A 121 16.35 -31.63 17.81
C LEU A 121 16.44 -32.39 16.49
N GLN A 122 17.10 -33.55 16.45
CA GLN A 122 17.21 -34.36 15.23
C GLN A 122 15.86 -34.99 14.85
N GLU A 123 15.02 -35.36 15.82
CA GLU A 123 13.69 -35.92 15.56
C GLU A 123 12.71 -34.86 15.00
N VAL A 124 12.63 -33.70 15.65
CA VAL A 124 11.63 -32.66 15.31
C VAL A 124 12.15 -31.67 14.25
N GLY A 125 13.46 -31.45 14.21
CA GLY A 125 14.16 -30.51 13.34
C GLY A 125 14.33 -29.10 13.93
N GLN A 126 13.61 -28.76 15.00
CA GLN A 126 13.72 -27.49 15.72
C GLN A 126 13.43 -27.66 17.21
N VAL A 127 14.07 -26.85 18.06
CA VAL A 127 13.83 -26.81 19.51
C VAL A 127 13.81 -25.37 20.01
N ASN A 128 12.89 -25.08 20.93
CA ASN A 128 12.74 -23.78 21.58
C ASN A 128 13.09 -23.87 23.08
N THR A 129 14.01 -23.03 23.55
CA THR A 129 14.44 -22.98 24.94
C THR A 129 13.29 -22.68 25.89
N ALA A 130 12.26 -21.93 25.48
CA ALA A 130 11.08 -21.68 26.30
C ALA A 130 10.26 -22.95 26.61
N GLU A 131 10.28 -23.94 25.70
CA GLU A 131 9.66 -25.24 25.94
C GLU A 131 10.54 -26.12 26.85
N LEU A 132 11.86 -26.04 26.65
CA LEU A 132 12.84 -26.74 27.50
C LEU A 132 12.78 -26.22 28.94
N CYS A 133 12.59 -24.92 29.17
CA CYS A 133 12.44 -24.34 30.51
C CYS A 133 11.33 -25.01 31.31
N LYS A 134 10.19 -25.30 30.66
CA LYS A 134 9.04 -25.95 31.30
C LYS A 134 9.29 -27.42 31.59
N THR A 135 10.09 -28.07 30.75
CA THR A 135 10.38 -29.51 30.86
C THR A 135 11.42 -29.78 31.94
N TYR A 136 12.48 -28.96 31.97
CA TYR A 136 13.62 -29.18 32.86
C TYR A 136 13.59 -28.30 34.11
N ASP A 137 12.64 -27.37 34.25
CA ASP A 137 12.53 -26.45 35.39
C ASP A 137 13.84 -25.69 35.66
N LEU A 138 14.37 -25.07 34.60
CA LEU A 138 15.59 -24.26 34.63
C LEU A 138 15.36 -22.90 33.95
N PRO A 139 16.05 -21.82 34.40
CA PRO A 139 15.90 -20.50 33.79
C PRO A 139 16.28 -20.48 32.31
N GLY A 140 15.51 -19.76 31.50
CA GLY A 140 15.70 -19.71 30.04
C GLY A 140 17.01 -19.08 29.60
N ASP A 141 17.48 -18.03 30.28
CA ASP A 141 18.76 -17.40 29.96
C ASP A 141 19.93 -18.37 30.22
N PHE A 142 19.85 -19.13 31.32
CA PHE A 142 20.84 -20.13 31.67
C PHE A 142 20.86 -21.27 30.64
N LEU A 143 19.70 -21.87 30.34
CA LEU A 143 19.61 -22.91 29.32
C LEU A 143 20.09 -22.42 27.96
N THR A 144 19.73 -21.20 27.58
CA THR A 144 20.15 -20.61 26.30
C THR A 144 21.67 -20.50 26.25
N GLN A 145 22.31 -19.99 27.31
CA GLN A 145 23.77 -19.86 27.37
C GLN A 145 24.47 -21.23 27.32
N GLU A 146 24.04 -22.18 28.13
CA GLU A 146 24.68 -23.50 28.24
C GLU A 146 24.48 -24.37 26.99
N LEU A 147 23.31 -24.32 26.37
CA LEU A 147 23.05 -25.02 25.12
C LEU A 147 23.79 -24.36 23.95
N CYS A 148 23.78 -23.02 23.84
CA CYS A 148 24.54 -22.32 22.80
C CYS A 148 26.05 -22.63 22.87
N GLY A 149 26.60 -22.77 24.08
CA GLY A 149 28.00 -23.14 24.28
C GLY A 149 28.35 -24.57 23.82
N ARG A 150 27.34 -25.44 23.71
CA ARG A 150 27.47 -26.85 23.31
C ARG A 150 27.08 -27.12 21.85
N VAL A 151 26.52 -26.12 21.16
CA VAL A 151 26.24 -26.18 19.73
C VAL A 151 27.55 -26.32 18.94
N GLY A 152 27.59 -27.30 18.02
CA GLY A 152 28.78 -27.65 17.23
C GLY A 152 29.73 -28.63 17.92
N ARG A 153 29.52 -28.95 19.21
CA ARG A 153 30.25 -30.01 19.92
C ARG A 153 29.36 -31.22 20.22
N ILE A 154 28.28 -31.00 20.98
CA ILE A 154 27.31 -32.04 21.37
C ILE A 154 26.05 -31.90 20.52
N ILE A 155 25.56 -30.67 20.37
CA ILE A 155 24.34 -30.37 19.64
C ILE A 155 24.69 -30.08 18.18
N ASP A 156 24.22 -30.92 17.27
CA ASP A 156 24.34 -30.71 15.82
C ASP A 156 23.17 -29.83 15.32
N GLY A 157 23.34 -28.52 15.46
CA GLY A 157 22.33 -27.54 15.09
C GLY A 157 22.91 -26.16 14.84
N GLN A 158 22.05 -25.26 14.41
CA GLN A 158 22.36 -23.85 14.18
C GLN A 158 21.39 -22.98 14.99
N VAL A 159 21.95 -22.04 15.75
CA VAL A 159 21.18 -21.07 16.54
C VAL A 159 20.63 -19.99 15.61
N ASP A 160 19.38 -19.57 15.82
CA ASP A 160 18.81 -18.44 15.09
C ASP A 160 19.53 -17.13 15.45
N GLU A 161 19.91 -16.35 14.44
CA GLU A 161 20.57 -15.06 14.60
C GLU A 161 19.69 -14.03 15.34
N PHE A 162 18.37 -14.14 15.16
CA PHE A 162 17.40 -13.19 15.73
C PHE A 162 16.82 -13.66 17.06
N ASN A 163 16.85 -14.97 17.32
CA ASN A 163 16.34 -15.55 18.57
C ASN A 163 17.25 -16.68 19.06
N ARG A 164 18.21 -16.34 19.93
CA ARG A 164 19.15 -17.31 20.50
C ARG A 164 18.49 -18.47 21.25
N GLY A 165 17.22 -18.34 21.62
CA GLY A 165 16.43 -19.40 22.22
C GLY A 165 15.93 -20.46 21.25
N VAL A 166 16.22 -20.37 19.95
CA VAL A 166 15.78 -21.38 18.97
C VAL A 166 16.97 -21.99 18.25
N ILE A 167 16.98 -23.32 18.21
CA ILE A 167 18.01 -24.11 17.55
C ILE A 167 17.33 -24.94 16.44
N PHE A 168 17.92 -24.93 15.25
CA PHE A 168 17.44 -25.66 14.09
C PHE A 168 18.46 -26.68 13.61
N THR A 169 18.01 -27.77 13.01
CA THR A 169 18.90 -28.65 12.24
C THR A 169 19.16 -28.05 10.86
N GLN A 170 20.32 -28.38 10.27
CA GLN A 170 20.62 -27.99 8.90
C GLN A 170 19.58 -28.55 7.91
N ALA A 171 19.13 -29.79 8.13
CA ALA A 171 18.09 -30.42 7.31
C ALA A 171 16.76 -29.66 7.37
N PHE A 172 16.37 -29.17 8.55
CA PHE A 172 15.18 -28.35 8.71
C PHE A 172 15.30 -27.02 7.96
N ILE A 173 16.43 -26.31 8.12
CA ILE A 173 16.69 -25.05 7.40
C ILE A 173 16.62 -25.30 5.89
N CYS A 174 17.34 -26.29 5.37
CA CYS A 174 17.31 -26.61 3.93
C CYS A 174 15.89 -26.91 3.43
N ARG A 175 15.08 -27.64 4.21
CA ARG A 175 13.69 -27.94 3.87
C ARG A 175 12.82 -26.68 3.85
N GLN A 176 12.94 -25.82 4.86
CA GLN A 176 12.20 -24.55 4.88
C GLN A 176 12.64 -23.64 3.74
N THR A 177 13.94 -23.49 3.49
CA THR A 177 14.49 -22.73 2.37
C THR A 177 13.98 -23.25 1.03
N ALA A 178 13.92 -24.57 0.84
CA ALA A 178 13.36 -25.15 -0.38
C ALA A 178 11.86 -24.83 -0.56
N ARG A 179 11.07 -24.90 0.52
CA ARG A 179 9.64 -24.54 0.52
C ARG A 179 9.45 -23.06 0.18
N ILE A 180 10.16 -22.17 0.88
CA ILE A 180 10.13 -20.72 0.66
C ILE A 180 10.50 -20.42 -0.80
N ARG A 181 11.63 -20.97 -1.27
CA ARG A 181 12.05 -20.83 -2.67
C ARG A 181 10.98 -21.29 -3.65
N GLY A 182 10.35 -22.44 -3.40
CA GLY A 182 9.29 -22.99 -4.26
C GLY A 182 8.08 -22.07 -4.34
N VAL A 183 7.57 -21.63 -3.19
CA VAL A 183 6.41 -20.72 -3.11
C VAL A 183 6.70 -19.40 -3.81
N PHE A 184 7.79 -18.72 -3.45
CA PHE A 184 8.10 -17.40 -3.98
C PHE A 184 8.48 -17.42 -5.46
N SER A 185 9.04 -18.53 -5.96
CA SER A 185 9.29 -18.70 -7.41
C SER A 185 8.01 -18.81 -8.23
N ALA A 186 6.89 -19.25 -7.62
CA ALA A 186 5.60 -19.41 -8.31
C ALA A 186 4.74 -18.14 -8.30
N LEU A 187 5.10 -17.13 -7.49
CA LEU A 187 4.33 -15.90 -7.38
C LEU A 187 4.46 -15.06 -8.64
N THR A 188 3.32 -14.67 -9.22
CA THR A 188 3.24 -13.82 -10.42
C THR A 188 2.59 -12.47 -10.15
N ARG A 189 2.14 -12.22 -8.91
CA ARG A 189 1.47 -10.99 -8.48
C ARG A 189 2.05 -10.51 -7.14
N PRO A 190 1.98 -9.20 -6.85
CA PRO A 190 2.32 -8.66 -5.53
C PRO A 190 1.53 -9.41 -4.45
N THR A 191 2.25 -10.07 -3.54
CA THR A 191 1.64 -10.93 -2.53
C THR A 191 2.15 -10.54 -1.15
N PRO A 192 1.27 -10.29 -0.16
CA PRO A 192 1.68 -9.98 1.20
C PRO A 192 2.35 -11.21 1.83
N VAL A 193 3.50 -10.99 2.47
CA VAL A 193 4.30 -12.06 3.09
C VAL A 193 3.58 -12.66 4.29
N SER A 194 2.83 -11.85 5.06
CA SER A 194 2.01 -12.30 6.19
C SER A 194 0.94 -13.32 5.78
N ALA A 195 0.34 -13.18 4.60
CA ALA A 195 -0.59 -14.18 4.09
C ALA A 195 0.09 -15.51 3.77
N LEU A 196 1.37 -15.50 3.37
CA LEU A 196 2.13 -16.72 3.10
C LEU A 196 2.57 -17.40 4.39
N ILE A 197 2.90 -16.62 5.43
CA ILE A 197 3.23 -17.12 6.77
C ILE A 197 2.06 -17.94 7.30
N SER A 198 0.84 -17.38 7.28
CA SER A 198 -0.34 -18.05 7.83
C SER A 198 -0.77 -19.28 7.02
N VAL A 199 -0.68 -19.23 5.69
CA VAL A 199 -1.10 -20.35 4.83
C VAL A 199 -0.12 -21.52 4.86
N PHE A 200 1.19 -21.25 4.86
CA PHE A 200 2.21 -22.29 4.77
C PHE A 200 2.87 -22.64 6.12
N GLY A 201 2.50 -21.95 7.20
CA GLY A 201 3.06 -22.16 8.54
C GLY A 201 4.56 -21.91 8.60
N PHE A 202 5.04 -20.85 7.94
CA PHE A 202 6.45 -20.48 7.98
C PHE A 202 6.80 -19.82 9.32
N HIS A 203 8.02 -20.05 9.80
CA HIS A 203 8.56 -19.29 10.94
C HIS A 203 8.97 -17.90 10.44
N GLU A 204 8.45 -16.84 11.06
CA GLU A 204 8.58 -15.47 10.56
C GLU A 204 10.05 -15.03 10.42
N ASN A 205 10.84 -15.17 11.49
CA ASN A 205 12.25 -14.74 11.49
C ASN A 205 13.07 -15.47 10.42
N LEU A 206 12.91 -16.80 10.34
CA LEU A 206 13.57 -17.64 9.34
C LEU A 206 13.12 -17.30 7.92
N LEU A 207 11.83 -17.01 7.73
CA LEU A 207 11.30 -16.63 6.43
C LEU A 207 11.95 -15.34 5.92
N TYR A 208 12.00 -14.29 6.77
CA TYR A 208 12.56 -13.00 6.36
C TYR A 208 14.06 -13.09 6.06
N SER A 209 14.83 -13.82 6.86
CA SER A 209 16.27 -14.00 6.62
C SER A 209 16.54 -14.75 5.31
N VAL A 210 15.87 -15.89 5.12
CA VAL A 210 16.00 -16.71 3.91
C VAL A 210 15.50 -15.98 2.66
N LEU A 211 14.37 -15.26 2.76
CA LEU A 211 13.84 -14.51 1.63
C LEU A 211 14.80 -13.39 1.20
N GLU A 212 15.37 -12.67 2.15
CA GLU A 212 16.37 -11.63 1.89
C GLU A 212 17.64 -12.22 1.26
N GLU A 213 18.15 -13.34 1.78
CA GLU A 213 19.28 -14.07 1.19
C GLU A 213 18.98 -14.52 -0.26
N LEU A 214 17.81 -15.09 -0.51
CA LEU A 214 17.42 -15.57 -1.83
C LEU A 214 17.21 -14.43 -2.85
N VAL A 215 16.78 -13.26 -2.41
CA VAL A 215 16.66 -12.06 -3.26
C VAL A 215 18.03 -11.46 -3.52
N ASN A 216 18.87 -11.31 -2.49
CA ASN A 216 20.21 -10.72 -2.60
C ASN A 216 21.17 -11.59 -3.43
N SER A 217 21.04 -12.91 -3.32
CA SER A 217 21.76 -13.87 -4.18
C SER A 217 21.25 -13.93 -5.61
N GLY A 218 20.12 -13.27 -5.91
CA GLY A 218 19.48 -13.28 -7.23
C GLY A 218 18.77 -14.61 -7.57
N ARG A 219 18.65 -15.55 -6.62
CA ARG A 219 17.92 -16.80 -6.84
C ARG A 219 16.42 -16.57 -6.99
N LEU A 220 15.87 -15.59 -6.26
CA LEU A 220 14.52 -15.09 -6.40
C LEU A 220 14.54 -13.73 -7.09
N LYS A 221 13.89 -13.66 -8.25
CA LYS A 221 13.78 -12.45 -9.05
C LYS A 221 12.55 -11.66 -8.62
N GLY A 222 12.75 -10.74 -7.69
CA GLY A 222 11.71 -9.86 -7.18
C GLY A 222 12.24 -8.92 -6.11
N THR A 223 11.39 -8.06 -5.58
CA THR A 223 11.73 -7.12 -4.51
C THR A 223 10.73 -7.25 -3.36
N VAL A 224 11.24 -7.13 -2.13
CA VAL A 224 10.38 -7.05 -0.94
C VAL A 224 10.21 -5.58 -0.59
N VAL A 225 8.98 -5.11 -0.52
CA VAL A 225 8.62 -3.74 -0.13
C VAL A 225 7.91 -3.78 1.21
N GLY A 226 8.20 -2.84 2.11
CA GLY A 226 7.59 -2.81 3.45
C GLY A 226 8.44 -3.41 4.58
N GLY A 227 9.69 -3.79 4.30
CA GLY A 227 10.65 -4.26 5.30
C GLY A 227 10.32 -5.62 5.89
N ARG A 228 10.81 -5.91 7.11
CA ARG A 228 10.52 -7.13 7.88
C ARG A 228 9.33 -6.94 8.84
N GLN A 229 8.25 -6.34 8.35
CA GLN A 229 7.04 -6.05 9.14
C GLN A 229 5.81 -6.69 8.50
N ASP A 230 4.68 -6.68 9.20
CA ASP A 230 3.40 -7.23 8.74
C ASP A 230 2.89 -6.66 7.39
N LYS A 231 3.41 -5.48 6.99
CA LYS A 231 3.13 -4.84 5.70
C LYS A 231 4.08 -5.25 4.58
N ALA A 232 4.92 -6.26 4.79
CA ALA A 232 5.84 -6.75 3.78
C ALA A 232 5.08 -7.36 2.59
N VAL A 233 5.38 -6.89 1.39
CA VAL A 233 4.82 -7.38 0.13
C VAL A 233 5.97 -7.79 -0.78
N TYR A 234 5.92 -9.03 -1.26
CA TYR A 234 6.83 -9.49 -2.29
C TYR A 234 6.29 -9.15 -3.68
N ILE A 235 7.08 -8.45 -4.48
CA ILE A 235 6.77 -8.05 -5.85
C ILE A 235 7.67 -8.84 -6.80
N PRO A 236 7.13 -9.84 -7.52
CA PRO A 236 7.89 -10.62 -8.49
C PRO A 236 8.38 -9.76 -9.67
N GLU A 237 9.58 -10.03 -10.19
CA GLU A 237 10.14 -9.30 -11.35
C GLU A 237 9.24 -9.46 -12.59
N ILE A 238 8.64 -10.64 -12.78
CA ILE A 238 7.73 -10.91 -13.90
C ILE A 238 6.55 -9.93 -13.91
N TYR A 239 6.00 -9.59 -12.75
CA TYR A 239 4.91 -8.64 -12.62
C TYR A 239 5.33 -7.26 -13.10
N SER A 240 6.43 -6.73 -12.55
CA SER A 240 7.00 -5.44 -12.93
C SER A 240 7.38 -5.40 -14.43
N ARG A 241 7.93 -6.48 -14.96
CA ARG A 241 8.30 -6.60 -16.38
C ARG A 241 7.07 -6.58 -17.29
N THR A 242 6.01 -7.29 -16.92
CA THR A 242 4.76 -7.32 -17.69
C THR A 242 4.07 -5.96 -17.66
N GLN A 243 4.03 -5.28 -16.50
CA GLN A 243 3.52 -3.90 -16.42
C GLN A 243 4.29 -2.97 -17.36
N ASN A 244 5.63 -2.98 -17.26
CA ASN A 244 6.51 -2.17 -18.11
C ASN A 244 6.29 -2.43 -19.61
N ALA A 245 6.25 -3.70 -20.01
CA ALA A 245 6.07 -4.09 -21.40
C ALA A 245 4.70 -3.67 -21.95
N TRP A 246 3.64 -3.76 -21.13
CA TRP A 246 2.32 -3.28 -21.50
C TRP A 246 2.32 -1.76 -21.73
N VAL A 247 2.92 -0.99 -20.81
CA VAL A 247 2.99 0.48 -20.93
C VAL A 247 3.74 0.90 -22.20
N ASP A 248 4.90 0.30 -22.46
CA ASP A 248 5.69 0.62 -23.65
C ASP A 248 4.95 0.27 -24.94
N SER A 249 4.31 -0.91 -24.98
CA SER A 249 3.55 -1.36 -26.16
C SER A 249 2.32 -0.50 -26.41
N PHE A 250 1.59 -0.14 -25.35
CA PHE A 250 0.39 0.69 -25.44
C PHE A 250 0.75 2.09 -25.92
N LEU A 251 1.78 2.71 -25.34
CA LEU A 251 2.20 4.06 -25.74
C LEU A 251 2.70 4.08 -27.19
N LYS A 252 3.46 3.06 -27.61
CA LYS A 252 3.96 2.95 -28.99
C LYS A 252 2.83 2.76 -30.02
N GLN A 253 1.78 2.01 -29.66
CA GLN A 253 0.68 1.72 -30.58
C GLN A 253 -0.33 2.87 -30.67
N ASN A 254 -0.65 3.51 -29.54
CA ASN A 254 -1.74 4.47 -29.46
C ASN A 254 -1.27 5.93 -29.39
N GLY A 255 0.00 6.19 -29.04
CA GLY A 255 0.53 7.54 -28.90
C GLY A 255 0.06 8.29 -27.64
N TYR A 256 -0.70 7.66 -26.75
CA TYR A 256 -1.14 8.23 -25.46
C TYR A 256 -1.18 7.16 -24.36
N LEU A 257 -1.32 7.59 -23.09
CA LEU A 257 -1.52 6.72 -21.93
C LEU A 257 -2.52 7.37 -20.95
N GLU A 258 -3.58 6.64 -20.62
CA GLU A 258 -4.52 7.05 -19.56
C GLU A 258 -3.96 6.71 -18.17
N PHE A 259 -4.08 7.65 -17.23
CA PHE A 259 -3.66 7.40 -15.86
C PHE A 259 -4.55 6.37 -15.16
N GLU A 260 -5.85 6.35 -15.48
CA GLU A 260 -6.76 5.33 -14.93
C GLU A 260 -6.37 3.91 -15.37
N ALA A 261 -5.95 3.75 -16.64
CA ALA A 261 -5.48 2.46 -17.13
C ALA A 261 -4.23 1.97 -16.38
N LEU A 262 -3.32 2.89 -16.02
CA LEU A 262 -2.13 2.59 -15.22
C LEU A 262 -2.49 2.24 -13.77
N THR A 263 -3.46 2.93 -13.17
CA THR A 263 -3.96 2.58 -11.84
C THR A 263 -4.61 1.20 -11.83
N ARG A 264 -5.41 0.85 -12.85
CA ARG A 264 -5.99 -0.50 -13.02
C ARG A 264 -4.92 -1.57 -13.25
N LEU A 265 -3.80 -1.22 -13.88
CA LEU A 265 -2.65 -2.10 -14.04
C LEU A 265 -1.89 -2.35 -12.74
N GLY A 266 -2.18 -1.61 -11.66
CA GLY A 266 -1.54 -1.73 -10.36
C GLY A 266 -0.34 -0.80 -10.17
N ILE A 267 -0.33 0.35 -10.85
CA ILE A 267 0.65 1.43 -10.65
C ILE A 267 -0.03 2.55 -9.84
N PRO A 268 0.31 2.73 -8.55
CA PRO A 268 -0.42 3.66 -7.68
C PRO A 268 -0.14 5.13 -7.99
N ASP A 269 1.06 5.46 -8.49
CA ASP A 269 1.42 6.82 -8.93
C ASP A 269 1.86 6.81 -10.41
N PRO A 270 0.89 6.97 -11.34
CA PRO A 270 1.14 6.97 -12.77
C PRO A 270 2.13 8.05 -13.23
N VAL A 271 2.04 9.25 -12.67
CA VAL A 271 2.81 10.41 -13.15
C VAL A 271 4.28 10.25 -12.81
N SER A 272 4.60 9.90 -11.56
CA SER A 272 5.99 9.68 -11.15
C SER A 272 6.59 8.45 -11.84
N TYR A 273 5.79 7.40 -12.03
CA TYR A 273 6.21 6.19 -12.75
C TYR A 273 6.63 6.52 -14.19
N ILE A 274 5.78 7.24 -14.95
CA ILE A 274 6.07 7.63 -16.34
C ILE A 274 7.29 8.55 -16.39
N LYS A 275 7.38 9.57 -15.53
CA LYS A 275 8.53 10.49 -15.49
C LYS A 275 9.85 9.78 -15.18
N LYS A 276 9.83 8.76 -14.32
CA LYS A 276 11.02 7.98 -13.98
C LYS A 276 11.46 7.08 -15.14
N ARG A 277 10.49 6.49 -15.85
CA ARG A 277 10.73 5.52 -16.93
C ARG A 277 11.06 6.17 -18.28
N LEU A 278 10.25 7.15 -18.69
CA LEU A 278 10.28 7.77 -20.01
C LEU A 278 10.90 9.17 -19.95
N LYS A 279 12.09 9.27 -19.34
CA LYS A 279 12.82 10.54 -19.18
C LYS A 279 13.17 11.24 -20.51
N SER A 280 13.31 10.46 -21.58
CA SER A 280 13.71 10.94 -22.90
C SER A 280 12.52 11.34 -23.79
N SER A 281 11.31 10.91 -23.48
CA SER A 281 10.12 11.18 -24.29
C SER A 281 9.51 12.52 -23.87
N LYS A 282 9.41 13.47 -24.80
CA LYS A 282 8.66 14.72 -24.61
C LYS A 282 7.16 14.41 -24.61
N LEU A 283 6.65 13.96 -23.47
CA LEU A 283 5.24 13.67 -23.25
C LEU A 283 4.54 14.89 -22.62
N LEU A 284 3.36 15.22 -23.12
CA LEU A 284 2.49 16.23 -22.52
C LEU A 284 1.63 15.55 -21.44
N PHE A 285 1.73 16.01 -20.19
CA PHE A 285 0.92 15.50 -19.09
C PHE A 285 -0.36 16.33 -18.96
N LEU A 286 -1.51 15.69 -19.11
CA LEU A 286 -2.83 16.27 -18.87
C LEU A 286 -3.33 15.81 -17.49
N ARG A 287 -4.58 16.14 -17.15
CA ARG A 287 -5.19 15.74 -15.86
C ARG A 287 -5.48 14.23 -15.77
N SER A 288 -5.89 13.61 -16.87
CA SER A 288 -6.35 12.21 -16.91
C SER A 288 -5.47 11.28 -17.75
N ALA A 289 -4.57 11.83 -18.57
CA ALA A 289 -3.74 11.08 -19.49
C ALA A 289 -2.44 11.84 -19.78
N CYS A 290 -1.46 11.16 -20.37
CA CYS A 290 -0.35 11.80 -21.06
C CYS A 290 -0.36 11.47 -22.55
N VAL A 291 0.07 12.42 -23.36
CA VAL A 291 -0.01 12.36 -24.82
C VAL A 291 1.38 12.48 -25.42
N GLY A 292 1.65 11.67 -26.43
CA GLY A 292 2.87 11.67 -27.22
C GLY A 292 2.96 12.85 -28.19
N PRO A 293 4.17 13.19 -28.65
CA PRO A 293 4.39 14.32 -29.55
C PRO A 293 3.70 14.13 -30.92
N GLU A 294 3.49 12.88 -31.36
CA GLU A 294 2.87 12.57 -32.66
C GLU A 294 1.43 13.07 -32.75
N ILE A 295 0.63 12.83 -31.70
CA ILE A 295 -0.76 13.30 -31.63
C ILE A 295 -0.80 14.83 -31.57
N ILE A 296 0.14 15.44 -30.86
CA ILE A 296 0.24 16.91 -30.76
C ILE A 296 0.53 17.51 -32.14
N ALA A 297 1.53 16.98 -32.85
CA ALA A 297 1.87 17.45 -34.19
C ALA A 297 0.71 17.26 -35.20
N GLN A 298 -0.04 16.16 -35.08
CA GLN A 298 -1.22 15.93 -35.93
C GLN A 298 -2.35 16.94 -35.64
N LEU A 299 -2.56 17.27 -34.36
CA LEU A 299 -3.53 18.30 -33.96
C LEU A 299 -3.10 19.69 -34.44
N GLU A 300 -1.82 20.03 -34.29
CA GLU A 300 -1.24 21.28 -34.79
C GLU A 300 -1.47 21.42 -36.30
N ALA A 301 -1.10 20.40 -37.08
CA ALA A 301 -1.30 20.40 -38.53
C ALA A 301 -2.78 20.52 -38.93
N SER A 302 -3.68 19.81 -38.24
CA SER A 302 -5.12 19.87 -38.53
C SER A 302 -5.71 21.25 -38.23
N VAL A 303 -5.22 21.91 -37.17
CA VAL A 303 -5.63 23.29 -36.83
C VAL A 303 -5.06 24.29 -37.83
N GLU A 304 -3.79 24.16 -38.22
CA GLU A 304 -3.17 25.03 -39.24
C GLU A 304 -3.88 24.92 -40.60
N GLU A 305 -4.26 23.71 -41.00
CA GLU A 305 -5.04 23.48 -42.22
C GLU A 305 -6.41 24.17 -42.13
N ALA A 306 -7.14 24.01 -41.01
CA ALA A 306 -8.43 24.66 -40.80
C ALA A 306 -8.33 26.19 -40.91
N ILE A 307 -7.27 26.77 -40.32
CA ILE A 307 -7.00 28.21 -40.36
C ILE A 307 -6.73 28.67 -41.79
N SER A 308 -5.85 27.97 -42.51
CA SER A 308 -5.46 28.36 -43.87
C SER A 308 -6.62 28.25 -44.87
N SER A 309 -7.46 27.23 -44.71
CA SER A 309 -8.61 26.96 -45.58
C SER A 309 -9.89 27.70 -45.17
N GLN A 310 -9.88 28.41 -44.04
CA GLN A 310 -11.06 29.02 -43.41
C GLN A 310 -12.19 28.00 -43.17
N THR A 311 -11.83 26.74 -42.95
CA THR A 311 -12.75 25.65 -42.65
C THR A 311 -12.77 25.35 -41.16
N TRP A 312 -13.68 24.49 -40.73
CA TRP A 312 -13.78 24.03 -39.36
C TRP A 312 -13.31 22.58 -39.26
N VAL A 313 -12.66 22.26 -38.15
CA VAL A 313 -12.21 20.91 -37.84
C VAL A 313 -12.77 20.50 -36.49
N ASP A 314 -13.46 19.36 -36.47
CA ASP A 314 -13.90 18.73 -35.23
C ASP A 314 -12.75 17.92 -34.62
N LEU A 315 -12.09 18.51 -33.63
CA LEU A 315 -10.99 17.87 -32.90
C LEU A 315 -11.47 16.72 -32.00
N GLN A 316 -12.77 16.57 -31.77
CA GLN A 316 -13.33 15.46 -31.00
C GLN A 316 -13.17 14.12 -31.74
N LEU A 317 -13.13 14.14 -33.08
CA LEU A 317 -12.91 12.96 -33.92
C LEU A 317 -11.44 12.51 -33.95
N SER A 318 -10.50 13.43 -33.79
CA SER A 318 -9.07 13.12 -33.64
C SER A 318 -8.69 12.77 -32.19
N LEU A 319 -9.53 13.15 -31.21
CA LEU A 319 -9.34 12.92 -29.77
C LEU A 319 -10.32 11.93 -29.16
N VAL A 320 -10.92 11.02 -29.96
CA VAL A 320 -11.95 10.04 -29.54
C VAL A 320 -11.58 9.28 -28.26
N TYR A 321 -10.29 9.14 -27.97
CA TYR A 321 -9.76 8.35 -26.87
C TYR A 321 -9.42 9.14 -25.60
N VAL A 322 -9.32 10.47 -25.67
CA VAL A 322 -9.18 11.31 -24.48
C VAL A 322 -10.48 12.07 -24.35
N ARG A 323 -11.31 11.78 -23.34
CA ARG A 323 -12.51 12.58 -23.04
C ARG A 323 -12.08 14.01 -22.70
N PHE A 324 -11.91 14.83 -23.73
CA PHE A 324 -11.90 16.27 -23.62
C PHE A 324 -13.36 16.68 -23.45
N THR A 325 -13.82 16.69 -22.20
CA THR A 325 -15.06 17.38 -21.89
C THR A 325 -14.89 18.82 -22.37
N VAL A 326 -15.81 19.32 -23.20
CA VAL A 326 -15.83 20.69 -23.79
C VAL A 326 -15.59 21.82 -22.75
N ILE A 327 -15.76 21.50 -21.46
CA ILE A 327 -15.44 22.32 -20.30
C ILE A 327 -13.93 22.61 -20.13
N HIS A 328 -13.02 21.82 -20.74
CA HIS A 328 -11.57 21.94 -20.53
C HIS A 328 -10.87 23.04 -21.33
N ILE A 329 -11.51 23.63 -22.34
CA ILE A 329 -10.93 24.77 -23.08
C ILE A 329 -10.97 26.06 -22.23
N GLN A 330 -11.99 26.23 -21.37
CA GLN A 330 -12.01 27.37 -20.43
C GLN A 330 -11.16 27.15 -19.17
N LEU A 331 -10.96 25.90 -18.74
CA LEU A 331 -10.12 25.56 -17.59
C LEU A 331 -8.61 25.65 -17.89
N TRP A 332 -8.19 25.54 -19.15
CA TRP A 332 -6.83 25.82 -19.59
C TRP A 332 -6.36 27.26 -19.38
N LYS A 333 -7.26 28.14 -18.94
CA LYS A 333 -6.98 29.52 -18.54
C LYS A 333 -6.57 29.65 -17.07
N LYS A 334 -6.79 28.63 -16.21
CA LYS A 334 -6.67 28.76 -14.74
C LYS A 334 -5.54 27.96 -14.09
N GLU A 335 -4.96 26.98 -14.78
CA GLU A 335 -3.84 26.14 -14.27
C GLU A 335 -2.50 26.39 -14.99
N THR A 336 -2.37 27.49 -15.72
CA THR A 336 -1.14 27.91 -16.40
C THR A 336 -0.18 28.63 -15.44
N THR A 337 0.39 27.88 -14.50
CA THR A 337 1.58 28.33 -13.75
C THR A 337 2.81 27.45 -13.99
N SER A 338 2.73 26.40 -14.81
CA SER A 338 3.90 25.54 -15.10
C SER A 338 3.89 24.78 -16.43
N VAL A 339 3.30 25.33 -17.49
CA VAL A 339 3.29 24.67 -18.81
C VAL A 339 4.28 25.34 -19.77
N SER A 340 5.05 24.53 -20.50
CA SER A 340 6.03 24.95 -21.52
C SER A 340 5.44 25.89 -22.57
N GLU A 341 6.21 26.88 -23.01
CA GLU A 341 5.84 27.95 -23.97
C GLU A 341 5.08 27.45 -25.22
N SER A 342 5.39 26.25 -25.70
CA SER A 342 4.72 25.62 -26.85
C SER A 342 3.21 25.47 -26.65
N VAL A 343 2.80 25.13 -25.43
CA VAL A 343 1.39 24.81 -25.09
C VAL A 343 0.58 26.09 -24.87
N SER A 344 1.23 27.13 -24.33
CA SER A 344 0.66 28.48 -24.22
C SER A 344 0.38 29.07 -25.60
N LEU A 345 1.30 28.87 -26.55
CA LEU A 345 1.12 29.32 -27.94
C LEU A 345 -0.03 28.57 -28.63
N ILE A 346 -0.16 27.26 -28.46
CA ILE A 346 -1.28 26.48 -29.02
C ILE A 346 -2.62 26.93 -28.40
N SER A 347 -2.68 27.14 -27.09
CA SER A 347 -3.87 27.67 -26.39
C SER A 347 -4.31 29.01 -26.98
N LEU A 348 -3.34 29.93 -27.15
CA LEU A 348 -3.60 31.27 -27.66
C LEU A 348 -4.03 31.22 -29.12
N SER A 349 -3.37 30.41 -29.95
CA SER A 349 -3.71 30.21 -31.36
C SER A 349 -5.09 29.59 -31.53
N VAL A 350 -5.43 28.53 -30.80
CA VAL A 350 -6.75 27.88 -30.84
C VAL A 350 -7.84 28.83 -30.33
N PHE A 351 -7.59 29.62 -29.28
CA PHE A 351 -8.54 30.60 -28.78
C PHE A 351 -8.77 31.77 -29.75
N VAL A 352 -7.69 32.29 -30.36
CA VAL A 352 -7.76 33.33 -31.39
C VAL A 352 -8.50 32.82 -32.62
N CYS A 353 -8.23 31.59 -33.05
CA CYS A 353 -8.88 31.00 -34.21
C CYS A 353 -10.36 30.67 -33.95
N PHE A 354 -10.70 30.18 -32.76
CA PHE A 354 -12.10 29.97 -32.36
C PHE A 354 -12.89 31.29 -32.33
N ARG A 355 -12.29 32.36 -31.81
CA ARG A 355 -12.91 33.70 -31.84
C ARG A 355 -13.05 34.26 -33.25
N GLN A 356 -12.04 34.10 -34.10
CA GLN A 356 -12.08 34.55 -35.49
C GLN A 356 -13.12 33.76 -36.29
N ALA A 357 -13.19 32.44 -36.13
CA ALA A 357 -14.18 31.59 -36.76
C ALA A 357 -15.60 31.90 -36.28
N LEU A 358 -15.81 32.16 -34.97
CA LEU A 358 -17.07 32.65 -34.43
C LEU A 358 -17.52 33.95 -35.10
N LEU A 359 -16.58 34.88 -35.30
CA LEU A 359 -16.86 36.17 -35.90
C LEU A 359 -17.21 36.04 -37.40
N LEU A 360 -16.46 35.24 -38.15
CA LEU A 360 -16.71 34.98 -39.57
C LEU A 360 -18.03 34.23 -39.80
N HIS A 361 -18.30 33.19 -39.00
CA HIS A 361 -19.57 32.45 -39.09
C HIS A 361 -20.76 33.34 -38.76
N LYS A 362 -20.63 34.19 -37.72
CA LYS A 362 -21.64 35.19 -37.40
C LYS A 362 -21.87 36.16 -38.55
N GLN A 363 -20.81 36.64 -39.22
CA GLN A 363 -20.93 37.53 -40.37
C GLN A 363 -21.67 36.85 -41.54
N ALA A 364 -21.33 35.60 -41.86
CA ALA A 364 -21.99 34.85 -42.92
C ALA A 364 -23.49 34.62 -42.64
N LEU A 365 -23.84 34.27 -41.40
CA LEU A 365 -25.24 34.10 -40.99
C LEU A 365 -26.01 35.43 -40.99
N LEU A 366 -25.36 36.54 -40.62
CA LEU A 366 -25.96 37.88 -40.69
C LEU A 366 -26.24 38.31 -42.13
N GLU A 367 -25.33 38.00 -43.07
CA GLU A 367 -25.53 38.25 -44.49
C GLU A 367 -26.71 37.44 -45.05
N GLN A 368 -26.81 36.16 -44.67
CA GLN A 368 -27.96 35.32 -45.02
C GLN A 368 -29.26 35.85 -44.42
N LEU A 369 -29.25 36.33 -43.17
CA LEU A 369 -30.44 36.90 -42.52
C LEU A 369 -30.89 38.21 -43.20
N ASN A 370 -29.95 39.03 -43.67
CA ASN A 370 -30.27 40.26 -44.37
C ASN A 370 -31.02 39.98 -45.68
N VAL A 371 -30.59 38.96 -46.44
CA VAL A 371 -31.18 38.58 -47.73
C VAL A 371 -32.42 37.70 -47.60
N ALA A 372 -32.61 37.00 -46.47
CA ALA A 372 -33.74 36.08 -46.28
C ALA A 372 -35.10 36.78 -46.31
N GLU A 373 -35.98 36.40 -47.24
CA GLU A 373 -37.37 36.88 -47.30
C GLU A 373 -38.36 35.87 -46.71
N ASP A 374 -37.99 34.59 -46.64
CA ASP A 374 -38.85 33.54 -46.10
C ASP A 374 -38.95 33.62 -44.55
N PRO A 375 -40.15 33.81 -43.97
CA PRO A 375 -40.37 33.88 -42.52
C PRO A 375 -39.84 32.68 -41.72
N ALA A 376 -39.89 31.46 -42.27
CA ALA A 376 -39.37 30.29 -41.56
C ALA A 376 -37.84 30.31 -41.49
N LEU A 377 -37.18 30.69 -42.58
CA LEU A 377 -35.73 30.89 -42.61
C LEU A 377 -35.29 32.07 -41.73
N ILE A 378 -36.03 33.18 -41.72
CA ILE A 378 -35.77 34.33 -40.84
C ILE A 378 -35.82 33.90 -39.37
N LEU A 379 -36.87 33.19 -38.95
CA LEU A 379 -36.97 32.71 -37.57
C LEU A 379 -35.83 31.76 -37.20
N HIS A 380 -35.45 30.87 -38.11
CA HIS A 380 -34.36 29.93 -37.90
C HIS A 380 -33.01 30.64 -37.71
N LEU A 381 -32.62 31.50 -38.66
CA LEU A 381 -31.37 32.25 -38.63
C LEU A 381 -31.30 33.18 -37.42
N THR A 382 -32.39 33.90 -37.10
CA THR A 382 -32.47 34.76 -35.91
C THR A 382 -32.29 33.95 -34.62
N SER A 383 -32.93 32.78 -34.50
CA SER A 383 -32.82 31.94 -33.30
C SER A 383 -31.41 31.39 -33.10
N VAL A 384 -30.75 30.97 -34.18
CA VAL A 384 -29.36 30.51 -34.16
C VAL A 384 -28.39 31.65 -33.80
N LEU A 385 -28.57 32.83 -34.39
CA LEU A 385 -27.74 34.00 -34.12
C LEU A 385 -27.92 34.56 -32.70
N LEU A 386 -29.16 34.57 -32.17
CA LEU A 386 -29.42 34.93 -30.77
C LEU A 386 -28.75 33.96 -29.80
N PHE A 387 -28.82 32.66 -30.09
CA PHE A 387 -28.13 31.64 -29.31
C PHE A 387 -26.61 31.86 -29.33
N GLN A 388 -26.03 32.11 -30.50
CA GLN A 388 -24.60 32.38 -30.63
C GLN A 388 -24.17 33.65 -29.89
N ASN A 389 -25.00 34.70 -29.89
CA ASN A 389 -24.72 35.94 -29.16
C ASN A 389 -24.79 35.77 -27.64
N LEU A 390 -25.75 35.02 -27.11
CA LEU A 390 -26.02 34.91 -25.67
C LEU A 390 -25.26 33.76 -24.98
N MET A 391 -24.87 32.73 -25.74
CA MET A 391 -24.18 31.55 -25.24
C MET A 391 -22.71 31.49 -25.68
N HIS A 392 -22.29 32.40 -26.57
CA HIS A 392 -20.94 32.45 -27.14
C HIS A 392 -20.47 31.12 -27.77
N CYS A 393 -21.42 30.32 -28.27
CA CYS A 393 -21.16 29.06 -28.93
C CYS A 393 -21.93 28.97 -30.25
N MET A 394 -21.33 28.34 -31.27
CA MET A 394 -22.01 28.10 -32.54
C MET A 394 -23.09 27.03 -32.37
N LEU A 395 -24.19 27.18 -33.09
CA LEU A 395 -25.27 26.21 -33.08
C LEU A 395 -25.71 25.93 -34.52
N HIS A 396 -25.56 24.68 -34.97
CA HIS A 396 -26.15 24.22 -36.22
C HIS A 396 -27.33 23.31 -35.89
N ALA A 397 -28.54 23.74 -36.22
CA ALA A 397 -29.76 23.01 -35.87
C ALA A 397 -30.73 22.97 -37.05
N PRO A 398 -31.50 21.89 -37.24
CA PRO A 398 -32.59 21.90 -38.21
C PRO A 398 -33.75 22.77 -37.72
N GLY A 399 -34.55 23.34 -38.63
CA GLY A 399 -35.66 24.26 -38.31
C GLY A 399 -36.68 23.71 -37.29
N ARG A 400 -36.87 22.38 -37.25
CA ARG A 400 -37.72 21.70 -36.24
C ARG A 400 -37.28 21.89 -34.78
N CYS A 401 -36.01 22.24 -34.55
CA CYS A 401 -35.45 22.43 -33.22
C CYS A 401 -35.59 23.88 -32.71
N VAL A 402 -36.06 24.80 -33.55
CA VAL A 402 -36.22 26.22 -33.21
C VAL A 402 -37.07 26.48 -31.95
N PRO A 403 -38.20 25.79 -31.72
CA PRO A 403 -38.97 25.95 -30.47
C PRO A 403 -38.17 25.61 -29.21
N ASN A 404 -37.35 24.56 -29.27
CA ASN A 404 -36.49 24.17 -28.15
C ASN A 404 -35.37 25.19 -27.93
N ILE A 405 -34.81 25.74 -29.01
CA ILE A 405 -33.80 26.80 -28.93
C ILE A 405 -34.39 28.05 -28.26
N ILE A 406 -35.57 28.50 -28.70
CA ILE A 406 -36.27 29.65 -28.09
C ILE A 406 -36.56 29.38 -26.60
N GLY A 407 -37.02 28.17 -26.26
CA GLY A 407 -37.21 27.75 -24.86
C GLY A 407 -35.93 27.82 -24.02
N THR A 408 -34.78 27.40 -24.55
CA THR A 408 -33.49 27.52 -23.86
C THR A 408 -32.99 28.97 -23.72
N LEU A 409 -33.44 29.87 -24.59
CA LEU A 409 -33.08 31.29 -24.55
C LEU A 409 -33.97 32.12 -23.62
N GLN A 410 -35.12 31.60 -23.19
CA GLN A 410 -36.07 32.26 -22.29
C GLN A 410 -35.42 32.95 -21.07
N PRO A 411 -34.52 32.31 -20.29
CA PRO A 411 -33.96 32.96 -19.10
C PRO A 411 -32.98 34.10 -19.40
N LYS A 412 -32.57 34.30 -20.67
CA LYS A 412 -31.55 35.28 -21.08
C LYS A 412 -32.07 36.39 -21.99
N LEU A 413 -33.33 36.31 -22.42
CA LEU A 413 -34.00 37.31 -23.25
C LEU A 413 -34.91 38.18 -22.39
N SER A 414 -35.15 39.43 -22.81
CA SER A 414 -36.18 40.23 -22.15
C SER A 414 -37.57 39.64 -22.42
N GLU A 415 -38.50 39.87 -21.50
CA GLU A 415 -39.85 39.31 -21.59
C GLU A 415 -40.56 39.71 -22.90
N ASP A 416 -40.32 40.94 -23.37
CA ASP A 416 -40.85 41.46 -24.64
C ASP A 416 -40.23 40.77 -25.87
N GLN A 417 -38.92 40.51 -25.86
CA GLN A 417 -38.21 39.81 -26.94
C GLN A 417 -38.67 38.35 -27.05
N TYR A 418 -38.85 37.70 -25.90
CA TYR A 418 -39.33 36.32 -25.84
C TYR A 418 -40.78 36.20 -26.35
N LYS A 419 -41.68 37.09 -25.91
CA LYS A 419 -43.07 37.14 -26.39
C LYS A 419 -43.13 37.36 -27.90
N LEU A 420 -42.31 38.25 -28.44
CA LEU A 420 -42.24 38.52 -29.88
C LEU A 420 -41.77 37.29 -30.68
N LEU A 421 -40.75 36.57 -30.21
CA LEU A 421 -40.26 35.34 -30.84
C LEU A 421 -41.29 34.21 -30.80
N VAL A 422 -42.01 34.04 -29.69
CA VAL A 422 -43.07 33.03 -29.55
C VAL A 422 -44.26 33.36 -30.43
N GLN A 423 -44.65 34.64 -30.53
CA GLN A 423 -45.71 35.09 -31.43
C GLN A 423 -45.35 34.80 -32.90
N TYR A 424 -44.14 35.17 -33.31
CA TYR A 424 -43.67 34.92 -34.68
C TYR A 424 -43.55 33.41 -34.97
N GLN A 425 -43.03 32.61 -34.03
CA GLN A 425 -43.03 31.15 -34.12
C GLN A 425 -44.45 30.59 -34.33
N GLY A 426 -45.43 31.08 -33.56
CA GLY A 426 -46.82 30.65 -33.70
C GLY A 426 -47.39 30.93 -35.09
N LEU A 427 -47.09 32.10 -35.66
CA LEU A 427 -47.51 32.48 -37.01
C LEU A 427 -46.80 31.65 -38.11
N VAL A 428 -45.50 31.39 -37.96
CA VAL A 428 -44.74 30.52 -38.89
C VAL A 428 -45.28 29.09 -38.87
N VAL A 429 -45.56 28.53 -37.69
CA VAL A 429 -46.14 27.18 -37.56
C VAL A 429 -47.55 27.14 -38.17
N LYS A 430 -48.39 28.14 -37.93
CA LYS A 430 -49.71 28.24 -38.56
C LYS A 430 -49.62 28.23 -40.09
N ARG A 431 -48.69 29.01 -40.67
CA ARG A 431 -48.44 29.02 -42.11
C ARG A 431 -48.01 27.64 -42.63
N LEU A 432 -47.05 26.99 -41.99
CA LEU A 432 -46.53 25.68 -42.43
C LEU A 432 -47.57 24.55 -42.34
N VAL A 433 -48.43 24.58 -41.33
CA VAL A 433 -49.52 23.59 -41.17
C VAL A 433 -50.61 23.82 -42.23
N GLN A 434 -50.96 25.08 -42.52
CA GLN A 434 -51.97 25.41 -43.52
C GLN A 434 -51.48 25.15 -44.96
N SER A 435 -50.21 25.41 -45.28
CA SER A 435 -49.63 25.08 -46.59
C SER A 435 -49.62 23.57 -46.86
N HIS A 436 -49.27 22.74 -45.87
CA HIS A 436 -49.37 21.28 -46.00
C HIS A 436 -50.80 20.75 -46.08
N SER A 437 -51.76 21.49 -45.52
CA SER A 437 -53.19 21.16 -45.62
C SER A 437 -53.76 21.50 -46.99
N GLN A 438 -53.21 22.50 -47.69
CA GLN A 438 -53.56 22.85 -49.06
C GLN A 438 -52.95 21.87 -50.09
N GLU A 439 -51.70 21.43 -49.91
CA GLU A 439 -51.07 20.41 -50.76
C GLU A 439 -51.83 19.07 -50.75
N LYS A 440 -52.33 18.63 -49.57
CA LYS A 440 -53.14 17.40 -49.47
C LYS A 440 -54.55 17.51 -50.06
N LYS A 441 -55.08 18.73 -50.21
CA LYS A 441 -56.39 18.99 -50.83
C LYS A 441 -56.31 19.14 -52.36
N ALA A 442 -55.12 19.25 -52.94
CA ALA A 442 -54.94 19.31 -54.39
C ALA A 442 -55.17 17.96 -55.10
N ASP A 443 -55.08 16.83 -54.38
CA ASP A 443 -55.31 15.48 -54.91
C ASP A 443 -56.76 14.97 -54.75
N GLY A 444 -57.70 15.80 -54.26
CA GLY A 444 -59.11 15.42 -54.09
C GLY A 444 -60.07 16.60 -54.17
N ALA A 445 -60.99 16.55 -55.13
CA ALA A 445 -61.85 17.66 -55.56
C ALA A 445 -62.75 18.30 -54.47
N GLU A 446 -62.71 19.64 -54.49
CA GLU A 446 -63.75 20.65 -54.25
C GLU A 446 -64.56 20.75 -52.93
N GLN A 447 -64.29 21.86 -52.20
CA GLN A 447 -65.20 22.97 -51.79
C GLN A 447 -64.84 23.51 -50.39
N GLY A 448 -64.45 24.78 -50.32
CA GLY A 448 -64.12 25.52 -49.08
C GLY A 448 -62.90 26.45 -49.17
N GLY A 449 -62.70 27.14 -50.30
CA GLY A 449 -61.44 27.81 -50.64
C GLY A 449 -61.28 29.28 -50.24
N GLU A 450 -62.34 30.04 -50.00
CA GLU A 450 -62.22 31.50 -49.87
C GLU A 450 -61.81 31.97 -48.47
N ASP A 451 -62.43 31.46 -47.40
CA ASP A 451 -62.11 31.86 -46.02
C ASP A 451 -60.68 31.45 -45.62
N SER A 452 -60.24 30.24 -46.03
CA SER A 452 -58.89 29.75 -45.71
C SER A 452 -57.78 30.50 -46.46
N SER A 453 -58.07 31.04 -47.65
CA SER A 453 -57.12 31.83 -48.43
C SER A 453 -56.99 33.25 -47.87
N ALA A 454 -58.10 33.87 -47.47
CA ALA A 454 -58.12 35.20 -46.86
C ALA A 454 -57.42 35.22 -45.48
N GLU A 455 -57.61 34.18 -44.66
CA GLU A 455 -56.86 34.01 -43.41
C GLU A 455 -55.36 33.83 -43.64
N LEU A 456 -54.96 33.06 -44.66
CA LEU A 456 -53.55 32.84 -45.01
C LEU A 456 -52.87 34.15 -45.47
N GLU A 457 -53.56 34.96 -46.26
CA GLU A 457 -53.09 36.29 -46.66
C GLU A 457 -52.98 37.26 -45.48
N SER A 458 -53.90 37.19 -44.51
CA SER A 458 -53.81 37.97 -43.26
C SER A 458 -52.59 37.57 -42.44
N VAL A 459 -52.35 36.26 -42.27
CA VAL A 459 -51.17 35.72 -41.56
C VAL A 459 -49.87 36.10 -42.27
N LEU A 460 -49.84 36.10 -43.60
CA LEU A 460 -48.68 36.53 -44.39
C LEU A 460 -48.39 38.03 -44.25
N LYS A 461 -49.42 38.88 -44.24
CA LYS A 461 -49.27 40.33 -44.00
C LYS A 461 -48.74 40.61 -42.58
N GLU A 462 -49.25 39.90 -41.58
CA GLU A 462 -48.74 39.97 -40.20
C GLU A 462 -47.29 39.49 -40.09
N LEU A 463 -46.95 38.34 -40.68
CA LEU A 463 -45.57 37.84 -40.72
C LEU A 463 -44.62 38.84 -41.39
N ASN A 464 -45.01 39.44 -42.51
CA ASN A 464 -44.17 40.41 -43.21
C ASN A 464 -43.97 41.70 -42.41
N SER A 465 -45.00 42.16 -41.68
CA SER A 465 -44.90 43.32 -40.79
C SER A 465 -43.93 43.09 -39.61
N LEU A 466 -43.92 41.87 -39.06
CA LEU A 466 -43.07 41.49 -37.91
C LEU A 466 -41.66 41.04 -38.32
N SER A 467 -41.44 40.67 -39.58
CA SER A 467 -40.15 40.16 -40.07
C SER A 467 -39.02 41.17 -39.90
N GLY A 468 -39.30 42.47 -40.12
CA GLY A 468 -38.33 43.54 -39.86
C GLY A 468 -37.90 43.59 -38.39
N THR A 469 -38.88 43.56 -37.47
CA THR A 469 -38.64 43.62 -36.02
C THR A 469 -37.88 42.38 -35.52
N ILE A 470 -38.16 41.19 -36.07
CA ILE A 470 -37.46 39.94 -35.73
C ILE A 470 -36.00 39.97 -36.20
N LYS A 471 -35.72 40.52 -37.39
CA LYS A 471 -34.34 40.73 -37.86
C LYS A 471 -33.59 41.75 -36.99
N GLU A 472 -34.26 42.82 -36.55
CA GLU A 472 -33.68 43.84 -35.68
C GLU A 472 -33.21 43.32 -34.31
N LEU A 473 -33.82 42.24 -33.79
CA LEU A 473 -33.39 41.60 -32.54
C LEU A 473 -31.91 41.18 -32.54
N VAL A 474 -31.37 40.86 -33.71
CA VAL A 474 -29.98 40.45 -33.89
C VAL A 474 -29.12 41.57 -34.47
N LEU A 475 -29.68 42.40 -35.36
CA LEU A 475 -28.96 43.47 -36.04
C LEU A 475 -28.69 44.69 -35.13
N ASN A 476 -29.54 44.93 -34.14
CA ASN A 476 -29.37 45.99 -33.14
C ASN A 476 -29.55 45.41 -31.73
N PRO A 477 -28.52 44.78 -31.15
CA PRO A 477 -28.59 44.31 -29.77
C PRO A 477 -28.66 45.55 -28.86
N ARG A 478 -29.87 45.96 -28.47
CA ARG A 478 -30.03 46.92 -27.36
C ARG A 478 -29.29 46.32 -26.16
N LYS A 479 -28.33 47.07 -25.62
CA LYS A 479 -27.55 46.65 -24.45
C LYS A 479 -28.52 46.19 -23.36
N PRO A 480 -28.36 44.97 -22.79
CA PRO A 480 -29.13 44.58 -21.62
C PRO A 480 -28.82 45.58 -20.50
N SER A 481 -29.87 46.13 -19.90
CA SER A 481 -29.78 46.91 -18.67
C SER A 481 -29.06 46.09 -17.61
N THR A 482 -27.87 46.54 -17.23
CA THR A 482 -27.15 46.08 -16.03
C THR A 482 -28.10 46.14 -14.83
N THR A 483 -28.55 44.97 -14.39
CA THR A 483 -28.92 44.72 -13.01
C THR A 483 -27.81 43.84 -12.48
N GLU A 484 -26.95 44.44 -11.67
CA GLU A 484 -25.94 43.76 -10.88
C GLU A 484 -26.65 42.87 -9.85
N ASP A 485 -26.24 41.60 -9.80
CA ASP A 485 -26.03 40.81 -8.58
C ASP A 485 -25.15 39.58 -8.90
#